data_AF-A0A1A8B2E8-F1
#
_entry.id   AF-A0A1A8B2E8-F1
#
_cell.length_a   1.000
_cell.length_b   1.000
_cell.length_c   1.000
_cell.angle_alpha   90.00
_cell.angle_beta   90.00
_cell.angle_gamma   90.00
#
_symmetry.space_group_name_H-M   'P 1'
#
loop_
_entity.id
_entity.type
_entity.pdbx_description
1 polymer ?
#
loop_
_entity_poly.entity_id
_entity_poly.type
_entity_poly.pdbx_seq_one_letter_code
_entity_poly.pdbx_strand_id
1 'polypeptide(L)' 'LTIWPGYATTILRYESSIMMCMDVSHKVLRSETVLSFMANLERKCQGQNYHEMCEKELVGLIVLT' A
#
# COMPACT_ATOMS: atom_id res chain seq x y z
N LEU A 1 4.46 9.40 -7.90
CA LEU A 1 3.22 8.78 -7.38
C LEU A 1 2.32 8.50 -8.57
N THR A 2 1.64 7.37 -8.58
CA THR A 2 0.74 6.94 -9.67
C THR A 2 -0.64 6.65 -9.08
N ILE A 3 -1.69 7.05 -9.78
CA ILE A 3 -3.08 6.77 -9.38
C ILE A 3 -3.57 5.59 -10.22
N TRP A 4 -4.05 4.54 -9.55
CA TRP A 4 -4.71 3.41 -10.18
C TRP A 4 -6.22 3.54 -9.97
N PRO A 5 -7.02 3.71 -11.04
CA PRO A 5 -8.47 3.66 -10.94
C PRO A 5 -8.93 2.22 -10.70
N GLY A 6 -10.03 2.05 -9.96
CA GLY A 6 -10.60 0.75 -9.66
C GLY A 6 -12.00 0.85 -9.06
N TYR A 7 -12.51 -0.29 -8.63
CA TYR A 7 -13.82 -0.39 -7.99
C TYR A 7 -13.70 -1.25 -6.73
N ALA A 8 -14.37 -0.83 -5.67
CA ALA A 8 -14.61 -1.66 -4.50
C ALA A 8 -15.96 -2.35 -4.68
N THR A 9 -15.94 -3.68 -4.82
CA THR A 9 -17.15 -4.47 -5.10
C THR A 9 -17.44 -5.45 -3.97
N THR A 10 -18.71 -5.55 -3.57
CA THR A 10 -19.16 -6.48 -2.53
C THR A 10 -20.45 -7.15 -2.99
N ILE A 11 -20.57 -8.46 -2.77
CA ILE A 11 -21.80 -9.23 -3.04
C ILE A 11 -22.39 -9.68 -1.69
N LEU A 12 -23.63 -9.31 -1.41
CA LEU A 12 -24.30 -9.53 -0.12
C LEU A 12 -25.70 -10.08 -0.38
N ARG A 13 -26.22 -10.93 0.53
CA ARG A 13 -27.63 -11.33 0.49
C ARG A 13 -28.46 -10.30 1.24
N TYR A 14 -29.45 -9.71 0.57
CA TYR A 14 -30.39 -8.76 1.13
C TYR A 14 -31.79 -9.35 1.15
N GLU A 15 -32.28 -9.65 2.35
CA GLU A 15 -33.58 -10.26 2.63
C GLU A 15 -33.83 -11.55 1.81
N SER A 16 -34.44 -11.43 0.64
CA SER A 16 -34.80 -12.55 -0.26
C SER A 16 -33.95 -12.64 -1.53
N SER A 17 -33.03 -11.70 -1.77
CA SER A 17 -32.27 -11.57 -3.03
C SER A 17 -30.78 -11.32 -2.81
N ILE A 18 -29.96 -11.49 -3.85
CA ILE A 18 -28.54 -11.12 -3.84
C ILE A 18 -28.40 -9.69 -4.37
N MET A 19 -27.59 -8.89 -3.70
CA MET A 19 -27.25 -7.52 -4.08
C MET A 19 -25.75 -7.40 -4.33
N MET A 20 -25.37 -6.69 -5.40
CA MET A 20 -23.99 -6.33 -5.69
C MET A 20 -23.84 -4.82 -5.48
N CYS A 21 -22.94 -4.44 -4.58
CA CYS A 21 -22.51 -3.06 -4.37
C CYS A 21 -21.22 -2.83 -5.16
N MET A 22 -21.13 -1.70 -5.86
CA MET A 22 -19.93 -1.26 -6.57
C MET A 22 -19.71 0.21 -6.27
N ASP A 23 -18.54 0.55 -5.74
CA ASP A 23 -18.10 1.92 -5.48
C ASP A 23 -16.84 2.22 -6.28
N VAL A 24 -16.73 3.44 -6.81
CA VAL A 24 -15.55 3.89 -7.55
C VAL A 24 -14.44 4.21 -6.55
N SER A 25 -13.29 3.56 -6.69
CA SER A 25 -12.16 3.76 -5.79
C SER A 25 -10.86 4.00 -6.56
N HIS A 26 -9.89 4.63 -5.88
CA HIS A 26 -8.58 4.91 -6.46
C HIS A 26 -7.51 4.51 -5.46
N LYS A 27 -6.48 3.79 -5.92
CA LYS A 27 -5.29 3.50 -5.13
C LYS A 27 -4.15 4.44 -5.54
N VAL A 28 -3.49 5.04 -4.57
CA VAL A 28 -2.28 5.85 -4.79
C VAL A 28 -1.07 4.98 -4.50
N LEU A 29 -0.21 4.80 -5.50
CA LEU A 29 0.99 3.98 -5.40
C LEU A 29 2.25 4.84 -5.54
N ARG A 30 3.27 4.46 -4.77
CA ARG A 30 4.63 4.92 -4.99
C ARG A 30 5.28 4.00 -6.02
N SER A 31 5.90 4.57 -7.05
CA SER A 31 6.59 3.83 -8.12
C SER A 31 7.99 3.36 -7.70
N GLU A 32 8.38 3.60 -6.45
CA GLU A 32 9.66 3.20 -5.88
C GLU A 32 9.52 1.81 -5.26
N THR A 33 10.52 0.95 -5.46
CA THR A 33 10.59 -0.36 -4.84
C THR A 33 11.02 -0.25 -3.37
N VAL A 34 10.60 -1.21 -2.54
CA VAL A 34 11.03 -1.26 -1.13
C VAL A 34 12.56 -1.32 -1.02
N LEU A 35 13.23 -2.04 -1.93
CA LEU A 35 14.70 -2.12 -1.96
C LEU A 35 15.35 -0.75 -2.21
N SER A 36 14.87 0.02 -3.20
CA SER A 36 15.37 1.37 -3.47
C SER A 36 15.17 2.28 -2.25
N PHE A 37 13.99 2.18 -1.62
CA PHE A 37 13.66 2.95 -0.43
C PHE A 37 14.60 2.63 0.75
N MET A 38 14.88 1.34 0.99
CA MET A 38 15.82 0.86 1.99
C MET A 38 17.25 1.37 1.74
N ALA A 39 17.75 1.27 0.50
CA ALA A 39 19.08 1.80 0.15
C ALA A 39 19.17 3.33 0.33
N ASN A 40 18.08 4.05 0.08
CA ASN A 40 17.99 5.49 0.32
C ASN A 40 17.97 5.83 1.82
N LEU A 41 17.32 5.01 2.65
CA LEU A 41 17.34 5.14 4.11
C LEU A 41 18.73 4.90 4.69
N GLU A 42 19.40 3.83 4.26
CA GLU A 42 20.77 3.51 4.70
C GLU A 42 21.74 4.67 4.44
N ARG A 43 21.66 5.26 3.23
CA ARG A 43 22.47 6.42 2.84
C ARG A 43 22.20 7.66 3.69
N LYS A 44 20.94 7.88 4.10
CA LYS A 44 20.55 9.01 4.96
C LYS A 44 21.02 8.86 6.40
N CYS A 45 20.99 7.63 6.93
CA CYS A 45 21.35 7.33 8.31
C CYS A 45 22.85 7.04 8.51
N GLN A 46 23.67 7.07 7.45
CA GLN A 46 25.11 6.77 7.49
C GLN A 46 25.42 5.43 8.18
N GLY A 47 24.53 4.44 8.06
CA GLY A 47 24.66 3.12 8.69
C GLY A 47 24.31 3.04 10.18
N GLN A 48 24.04 4.15 10.87
CA GLN A 48 23.58 4.13 12.26
C GLN A 48 22.07 3.87 12.32
N ASN A 49 21.63 2.95 13.18
CA ASN A 49 20.22 2.63 13.44
C ASN A 49 19.37 2.34 12.18
N TYR A 50 20.01 1.83 11.12
CA TYR A 50 19.36 1.55 9.84
C TYR A 50 18.16 0.59 9.99
N HIS A 51 18.32 -0.47 10.77
CA HIS A 51 17.29 -1.48 10.96
C HIS A 51 16.06 -0.91 11.66
N GLU A 52 16.26 -0.17 12.76
CA GLU A 52 15.19 0.47 13.53
C GLU A 52 14.44 1.51 12.68
N MET A 53 15.15 2.30 11.87
CA MET A 53 14.53 3.26 10.97
C MET A 53 13.78 2.57 9.82
N CYS A 54 14.30 1.48 9.28
CA CYS A 54 13.56 0.70 8.28
C CYS A 54 12.29 0.10 8.88
N GLU A 55 12.36 -0.47 10.08
CA GLU A 55 11.20 -1.03 10.77
C GLU A 55 10.14 0.06 11.00
N LYS A 56 10.56 1.21 11.53
CA LYS A 56 9.67 2.34 11.80
C LYS A 56 8.98 2.88 10.54
N GLU A 57 9.67 2.89 9.40
CA GLU A 57 9.14 3.46 8.15
C GLU A 57 8.38 2.44 7.28
N LEU A 58 8.71 1.14 7.36
CA LEU A 58 8.11 0.10 6.51
C LEU A 58 6.99 -0.69 7.19
N VAL A 59 7.04 -0.88 8.51
CA VAL A 59 6.02 -1.67 9.21
C VAL A 59 4.67 -0.96 9.15
N GLY A 60 3.63 -1.69 8.75
CA GLY A 60 2.28 -1.17 8.57
C GLY A 60 1.99 -0.59 7.18
N LEU A 61 3.00 -0.49 6.30
CA LEU A 61 2.77 -0.14 4.90
C LEU A 61 2.24 -1.35 4.11
N ILE A 62 1.37 -1.07 3.15
CA ILE A 62 0.91 -2.07 2.17
C ILE A 62 1.87 -2.03 0.99
N VAL A 63 2.51 -3.17 0.72
CA VAL A 63 3.44 -3.35 -0.42
C VAL A 63 2.76 -4.18 -1.50
N LEU A 64 2.99 -3.80 -2.77
CA LEU A 64 2.57 -4.56 -3.93
C LEU A 64 3.74 -5.46 -4.40
N THR A 65 3.47 -6.74 -4.61
CA THR A 65 4.41 -7.77 -5.09
C THR A 65 4.10 -8.20 -6.51
#